data_AF-I0Z6W2-F1
#
_entry.id   AF-I0Z6W2-F1
#
_cell.length_a   1.000
_cell.length_b   1.000
_cell.length_c   1.000
_cell.angle_alpha   90.00
_cell.angle_beta   90.00
_cell.angle_gamma   90.00
#
_symmetry.space_group_name_H-M   'P 1'
#
loop_
_entity.id
_entity.type
_entity.pdbx_description
1 polymer ?
#
loop_
_entity_poly.entity_id
_entity_poly.type
_entity_poly.pdbx_seq_one_letter_code
_entity_poly.pdbx_strand_id
1 'polypeptide(L)'
;MSQQTQLPRVIEYFNKWTEKWPTVEALSKASLDEVNAMWAGLGYYRRARYLLEGAKYVMEHHDGAFPKTSKDLQKIPGVGAYTGNAIASIACCEGVAVVDANVVRVIARLRRMAGDPRAAAKEHAALADALLDPQRPGCFNQAVMELGATVCTVHQAPNCAGCPINGQCQAYAAVEEHRVSGGDPSTAPSVTAYPEKVEKAKRSEQSVAVCVLEVHATSDAKEPSRQYLLVQRPKEGLLAGLWEFPSIAVPADASEKERRAEVDSLLDRLLGAGFADLQAAELPGLSSAGVAEQPQMKWVLDGQLEGEGLSSSVCKVVKLAAAQVGKEKKGIKRFFAVGDVAAVDQIEDAIRTNRIDSGDLKRLNPFAGADKDNWLREADVSFLIGKGPGEADGTEAVSESEGETVKRRVLIGGALTLALGAFALVPTDSLRIFKPTKPLFLYLIPLVRIQALLTDVREVVADARWDELSPALQRIQGTPNNAEPNLRDAAYSIEDARTREKAEALARDIIECLDSIDYNKYFDAMGRPGSRGGSQEKQFSDFSIRAVDASQVKLKEFLALMPRDAVAAAREQATVPM
;
A
#
# COMPACT_ATOMS: atom_id res chain seq x y z
N MET A 1 -7.97 1.21 -9.81
CA MET A 1 -6.70 1.17 -9.05
C MET A 1 -5.86 -0.07 -9.35
N SER A 2 -6.44 -1.26 -9.51
CA SER A 2 -5.72 -2.54 -9.71
C SER A 2 -4.98 -2.73 -11.04
N GLN A 3 -5.18 -1.84 -12.03
CA GLN A 3 -4.46 -1.92 -13.31
C GLN A 3 -2.95 -1.78 -13.10
N GLN A 4 -2.17 -2.85 -13.26
CA GLN A 4 -0.70 -2.85 -13.02
C GLN A 4 -0.31 -2.44 -11.58
N THR A 5 -1.16 -2.74 -10.60
CA THR A 5 -0.86 -2.51 -9.18
C THR A 5 -1.32 -3.73 -8.39
N GLN A 6 -0.46 -4.27 -7.51
CA GLN A 6 -0.78 -5.44 -6.69
C GLN A 6 -1.87 -5.12 -5.68
N LEU A 7 -2.75 -6.10 -5.41
CA LEU A 7 -3.94 -5.91 -4.57
C LEU A 7 -3.65 -5.43 -3.14
N PRO A 8 -2.63 -5.93 -2.40
CA PRO A 8 -2.34 -5.44 -1.05
C PRO A 8 -2.17 -3.92 -0.99
N ARG A 9 -1.40 -3.37 -1.96
CA ARG A 9 -1.24 -1.91 -2.09
C ARG A 9 -2.54 -1.21 -2.51
N VAL A 10 -3.35 -1.84 -3.35
CA VAL A 10 -4.63 -1.24 -3.79
C VAL A 10 -5.60 -1.07 -2.62
N ILE A 11 -5.65 -2.03 -1.70
CA ILE A 11 -6.61 -2.03 -0.57
C ILE A 11 -6.44 -0.77 0.28
N GLU A 12 -5.22 -0.42 0.66
CA GLU A 12 -4.93 0.77 1.47
C GLU A 12 -5.45 2.06 0.84
N TYR A 13 -5.22 2.23 -0.46
CA TYR A 13 -5.64 3.42 -1.19
C TYR A 13 -7.12 3.42 -1.50
N PHE A 14 -7.69 2.26 -1.81
CA PHE A 14 -9.11 2.12 -2.10
C PHE A 14 -9.97 2.50 -0.89
N ASN A 15 -9.56 2.09 0.31
CA ASN A 15 -10.26 2.42 1.55
C ASN A 15 -10.26 3.94 1.80
N LYS A 16 -9.07 4.57 1.76
CA LYS A 16 -8.95 6.03 1.93
C LYS A 16 -9.71 6.81 0.84
N TRP A 17 -9.68 6.31 -0.40
CA TRP A 17 -10.36 6.93 -1.53
C TRP A 17 -11.88 6.89 -1.41
N THR A 18 -12.43 5.74 -1.04
CA THR A 18 -13.89 5.57 -0.90
C THR A 18 -14.44 6.25 0.34
N GLU A 19 -13.64 6.41 1.40
CA GLU A 19 -13.98 7.24 2.55
C GLU A 19 -14.08 8.72 2.18
N LYS A 20 -13.11 9.25 1.40
CA LYS A 20 -13.13 10.66 0.96
C LYS A 20 -14.19 10.93 -0.12
N TRP A 21 -14.31 10.02 -1.09
CA TRP A 21 -15.26 10.14 -2.21
C TRP A 21 -16.14 8.88 -2.29
N PRO A 22 -17.20 8.81 -1.46
CA PRO A 22 -18.06 7.63 -1.39
C PRO A 22 -18.95 7.45 -2.63
N THR A 23 -19.16 8.52 -3.42
CA THR A 23 -20.01 8.50 -4.62
C THR A 23 -19.29 9.08 -5.83
N VAL A 24 -19.76 8.72 -7.03
CA VAL A 24 -19.28 9.30 -8.29
C VAL A 24 -19.49 10.81 -8.33
N GLU A 25 -20.60 11.29 -7.76
CA GLU A 25 -20.90 12.71 -7.63
C GLU A 25 -19.85 13.43 -6.76
N ALA A 26 -19.50 12.86 -5.59
CA ALA A 26 -18.49 13.43 -4.72
C ALA A 26 -17.13 13.54 -5.42
N LEU A 27 -16.73 12.49 -6.16
CA LEU A 27 -15.50 12.52 -6.94
C LEU A 27 -15.56 13.55 -8.08
N SER A 28 -16.70 13.69 -8.77
CA SER A 28 -16.83 14.61 -9.90
C SER A 28 -16.59 16.09 -9.52
N LYS A 29 -16.85 16.44 -8.26
CA LYS A 29 -16.66 17.78 -7.69
C LYS A 29 -15.22 18.04 -7.24
N ALA A 30 -14.37 17.01 -7.18
CA ALA A 30 -12.99 17.14 -6.75
C ALA A 30 -12.12 17.88 -7.78
N SER A 31 -11.09 18.55 -7.26
CA SER A 31 -10.02 19.11 -8.08
C SER A 31 -9.02 18.02 -8.52
N LEU A 32 -8.28 18.28 -9.59
CA LEU A 32 -7.23 17.36 -10.05
C LEU A 32 -6.10 17.23 -9.02
N ASP A 33 -5.78 18.31 -8.31
CA ASP A 33 -4.73 18.31 -7.29
C ASP A 33 -5.09 17.42 -6.10
N GLU A 34 -6.33 17.51 -5.60
CA GLU A 34 -6.80 16.60 -4.54
C GLU A 34 -6.77 15.13 -4.96
N VAL A 35 -7.16 14.85 -6.21
CA VAL A 35 -7.11 13.51 -6.79
C VAL A 35 -5.68 13.00 -6.90
N ASN A 36 -4.75 13.84 -7.38
CA ASN A 36 -3.33 13.48 -7.48
C ASN A 36 -2.70 13.27 -6.11
N ALA A 37 -3.05 14.08 -5.11
CA ALA A 37 -2.60 13.92 -3.73
C ALA A 37 -3.07 12.58 -3.13
N MET A 38 -4.34 12.22 -3.30
CA MET A 38 -4.87 10.92 -2.84
C MET A 38 -4.29 9.72 -3.62
N TRP A 39 -3.85 9.94 -4.86
CA TRP A 39 -3.23 8.91 -5.70
C TRP A 39 -1.71 8.82 -5.53
N ALA A 40 -1.12 9.71 -4.73
CA ALA A 40 0.33 9.83 -4.56
C ALA A 40 0.93 8.52 -4.05
N GLY A 41 1.81 7.92 -4.84
CA GLY A 41 2.44 6.62 -4.51
C GLY A 41 1.87 5.39 -5.23
N LEU A 42 0.70 5.48 -5.86
CA LEU A 42 0.17 4.39 -6.71
C LEU A 42 0.82 4.33 -8.11
N GLY A 43 1.43 5.43 -8.55
CA GLY A 43 1.99 5.57 -9.89
C GLY A 43 0.93 5.61 -11.00
N TYR A 44 1.38 5.81 -12.25
CA TYR A 44 0.51 5.94 -13.43
C TYR A 44 -0.64 6.93 -13.22
N TYR A 45 -0.31 8.18 -12.86
CA TYR A 45 -1.26 9.24 -12.48
C TYR A 45 -2.28 9.61 -13.57
N ARG A 46 -1.99 9.28 -14.83
CA ARG A 46 -2.98 9.34 -15.92
C ARG A 46 -4.26 8.57 -15.60
N ARG A 47 -4.18 7.47 -14.83
CA ARG A 47 -5.35 6.72 -14.36
C ARG A 47 -6.22 7.55 -13.40
N ALA A 48 -5.61 8.29 -12.49
CA ALA A 48 -6.33 9.15 -11.54
C ALA A 48 -7.06 10.28 -12.27
N ARG A 49 -6.35 10.95 -13.19
CA ARG A 49 -6.92 11.99 -14.07
C ARG A 49 -8.12 11.46 -14.85
N TYR A 50 -7.98 10.32 -15.53
CA TYR A 50 -9.09 9.75 -16.28
C TYR A 50 -10.24 9.26 -15.40
N LEU A 51 -9.96 8.80 -14.18
CA LEU A 51 -11.02 8.43 -13.25
C LEU A 51 -11.87 9.65 -12.85
N LEU A 52 -11.23 10.80 -12.62
CA LEU A 52 -11.92 12.08 -12.39
C LEU A 52 -12.71 12.53 -13.62
N GLU A 53 -12.10 12.49 -14.81
CA GLU A 53 -12.78 12.81 -16.07
C GLU A 53 -13.96 11.88 -16.34
N GLY A 54 -13.81 10.59 -16.07
CA GLY A 54 -14.88 9.60 -16.17
C GLY A 54 -16.02 9.87 -15.20
N ALA A 55 -15.73 10.24 -13.95
CA ALA A 55 -16.76 10.63 -12.98
C ALA A 55 -17.54 11.86 -13.44
N LYS A 56 -16.84 12.90 -13.95
CA LYS A 56 -17.48 14.09 -14.54
C LYS A 56 -18.35 13.73 -15.75
N TYR A 57 -17.84 12.89 -16.64
CA TYR A 57 -18.57 12.41 -17.82
C TYR A 57 -19.87 11.69 -17.43
N VAL A 58 -19.82 10.81 -16.42
CA VAL A 58 -21.01 10.08 -15.94
C VAL A 58 -22.05 11.02 -15.34
N MET A 59 -21.64 12.05 -14.59
CA MET A 59 -22.56 13.06 -14.08
C MET A 59 -23.20 13.88 -15.22
N GLU A 60 -22.42 14.30 -16.22
CA GLU A 60 -22.88 15.17 -17.30
C GLU A 60 -23.78 14.44 -18.32
N HIS A 61 -23.42 13.22 -18.71
CA HIS A 61 -24.06 12.50 -19.82
C HIS A 61 -25.05 11.44 -19.36
N HIS A 62 -24.98 11.02 -18.09
CA HIS A 62 -25.77 9.92 -17.56
C HIS A 62 -26.42 10.21 -16.20
N ASP A 63 -26.40 11.48 -15.74
CA ASP A 63 -27.03 11.91 -14.49
C ASP A 63 -26.61 11.06 -13.27
N GLY A 64 -25.32 10.68 -13.23
CA GLY A 64 -24.75 9.84 -12.17
C GLY A 64 -25.00 8.34 -12.30
N ALA A 65 -25.83 7.89 -13.25
CA ALA A 65 -26.11 6.48 -13.47
C ALA A 65 -25.10 5.84 -14.43
N PHE A 66 -24.39 4.81 -13.99
CA PHE A 66 -23.45 4.10 -14.87
C PHE A 66 -24.18 3.31 -15.97
N PRO A 67 -23.68 3.35 -17.23
CA PRO A 67 -24.12 2.42 -18.26
C PRO A 67 -23.93 0.96 -17.84
N LYS A 68 -24.84 0.08 -18.27
CA LYS A 68 -24.84 -1.33 -17.87
C LYS A 68 -24.16 -2.28 -18.84
N THR A 69 -23.81 -1.81 -20.04
CA THR A 69 -23.15 -2.61 -21.08
C THR A 69 -21.68 -2.23 -21.20
N SER A 70 -20.81 -3.19 -21.48
CA SER A 70 -19.39 -2.96 -21.70
C SER A 70 -19.15 -2.00 -22.85
N LYS A 71 -19.92 -2.12 -23.93
CA LYS A 71 -19.83 -1.25 -25.11
C LYS A 71 -20.10 0.21 -24.74
N ASP A 72 -21.07 0.48 -23.87
CA ASP A 72 -21.37 1.84 -23.44
C ASP A 72 -20.40 2.34 -22.37
N LEU A 73 -19.97 1.47 -21.45
CA LEU A 73 -18.94 1.78 -20.46
C LEU A 73 -17.62 2.20 -21.10
N GLN A 74 -17.25 1.61 -22.23
CA GLN A 74 -16.04 1.97 -23.00
C GLN A 74 -16.08 3.39 -23.60
N LYS A 75 -17.24 4.06 -23.62
CA LYS A 75 -17.33 5.47 -24.01
C LYS A 75 -16.83 6.41 -22.92
N ILE A 76 -16.76 5.95 -21.67
CA ILE A 76 -16.29 6.74 -20.54
C ILE A 76 -14.76 6.93 -20.64
N PRO A 77 -14.23 8.16 -20.51
CA PRO A 77 -12.80 8.41 -20.51
C PRO A 77 -12.03 7.50 -19.54
N GLY A 78 -10.98 6.85 -20.04
CA GLY A 78 -10.14 5.92 -19.25
C GLY A 78 -10.67 4.50 -19.09
N VAL A 79 -11.87 4.20 -19.58
CA VAL A 79 -12.43 2.85 -19.56
C VAL A 79 -12.10 2.14 -20.87
N GLY A 80 -11.08 1.27 -20.84
CA GLY A 80 -10.77 0.36 -21.94
C GLY A 80 -11.57 -0.95 -21.88
N ALA A 81 -11.43 -1.81 -22.89
CA ALA A 81 -12.16 -3.08 -23.00
C ALA A 81 -12.10 -3.95 -21.73
N TYR A 82 -10.91 -4.11 -21.12
CA TYR A 82 -10.77 -4.83 -19.85
C TYR A 82 -11.64 -4.26 -18.74
N THR A 83 -11.57 -2.94 -18.52
CA THR A 83 -12.31 -2.28 -17.43
C THR A 83 -13.81 -2.22 -17.72
N GLY A 84 -14.21 -2.01 -18.97
CA GLY A 84 -15.60 -2.07 -19.40
C GLY A 84 -16.21 -3.45 -19.14
N ASN A 85 -15.53 -4.53 -19.58
CA ASN A 85 -15.99 -5.89 -19.34
C ASN A 85 -16.02 -6.24 -17.85
N ALA A 86 -15.03 -5.78 -17.07
CA ALA A 86 -14.96 -6.04 -15.64
C ALA A 86 -16.12 -5.39 -14.90
N ILE A 87 -16.40 -4.11 -15.14
CA ILE A 87 -17.52 -3.41 -14.53
C ILE A 87 -18.85 -4.04 -14.98
N ALA A 88 -19.03 -4.27 -16.28
CA ALA A 88 -20.30 -4.78 -16.80
C ALA A 88 -20.63 -6.19 -16.28
N SER A 89 -19.65 -7.09 -16.24
CA SER A 89 -19.86 -8.45 -15.73
C SER A 89 -20.03 -8.50 -14.21
N ILE A 90 -19.23 -7.75 -13.44
CA ILE A 90 -19.26 -7.79 -11.97
C ILE A 90 -20.45 -7.03 -11.40
N ALA A 91 -20.68 -5.79 -11.87
CA ALA A 91 -21.70 -4.91 -11.31
C ALA A 91 -23.05 -5.02 -12.02
N CYS A 92 -23.08 -5.43 -13.29
CA CYS A 92 -24.29 -5.45 -14.11
C CYS A 92 -24.68 -6.84 -14.64
N CYS A 93 -23.93 -7.89 -14.28
CA CYS A 93 -24.16 -9.26 -14.72
C CYS A 93 -24.21 -9.42 -16.26
N GLU A 94 -23.53 -8.55 -17.01
CA GLU A 94 -23.43 -8.71 -18.46
C GLU A 94 -22.51 -9.92 -18.80
N GLY A 95 -22.96 -10.77 -19.73
CA GLY A 95 -22.25 -11.96 -20.19
C GLY A 95 -21.06 -11.64 -21.10
N VAL A 96 -20.06 -10.95 -20.57
CA VAL A 96 -18.81 -10.62 -21.27
C VAL A 96 -17.60 -11.11 -20.49
N ALA A 97 -16.66 -11.78 -21.17
CA ALA A 97 -15.46 -12.25 -20.50
C ALA A 97 -14.44 -11.14 -20.27
N VAL A 98 -13.70 -11.26 -19.16
CA VAL A 98 -12.63 -10.33 -18.81
C VAL A 98 -11.30 -11.01 -19.03
N VAL A 99 -10.41 -10.37 -19.78
CA VAL A 99 -9.10 -10.94 -20.13
C VAL A 99 -7.98 -10.02 -19.62
N ASP A 100 -7.27 -10.47 -18.59
CA ASP A 100 -6.01 -9.88 -18.12
C ASP A 100 -4.84 -10.89 -18.28
N ALA A 101 -3.66 -10.49 -17.81
CA ALA A 101 -2.49 -11.36 -17.85
C ALA A 101 -2.65 -12.66 -17.01
N ASN A 102 -3.53 -12.67 -16.00
CA ASN A 102 -3.84 -13.86 -15.21
C ASN A 102 -4.71 -14.82 -16.01
N VAL A 103 -5.80 -14.32 -16.59
CA VAL A 103 -6.72 -15.08 -17.43
C VAL A 103 -6.01 -15.64 -18.66
N VAL A 104 -5.22 -14.84 -19.36
CA VAL A 104 -4.41 -15.28 -20.51
C VAL A 104 -3.53 -16.46 -20.13
N ARG A 105 -2.84 -16.38 -18.98
CA ARG A 105 -1.97 -17.46 -18.50
C ARG A 105 -2.74 -18.73 -18.15
N VAL A 106 -3.88 -18.59 -17.46
CA VAL A 106 -4.75 -19.72 -17.14
C VAL A 106 -5.23 -20.40 -18.41
N ILE A 107 -5.75 -19.65 -19.38
CA ILE A 107 -6.25 -20.17 -20.66
C ILE A 107 -5.12 -20.82 -21.47
N ALA A 108 -3.96 -20.18 -21.57
CA ALA A 108 -2.82 -20.70 -22.31
C ALA A 108 -2.37 -22.06 -21.75
N ARG A 109 -2.34 -22.22 -20.42
CA ARG A 109 -2.02 -23.50 -19.78
C ARG A 109 -3.14 -24.52 -19.93
N LEU A 110 -4.39 -24.11 -19.75
CA LEU A 110 -5.57 -24.97 -19.88
C LEU A 110 -5.64 -25.60 -21.27
N ARG A 111 -5.31 -24.83 -22.32
CA ARG A 111 -5.38 -25.23 -23.73
C ARG A 111 -4.03 -25.52 -24.38
N ARG A 112 -2.94 -25.55 -23.60
CA ARG A 112 -1.57 -25.80 -24.08
C ARG A 112 -1.19 -24.91 -25.28
N MET A 113 -1.57 -23.64 -25.24
CA MET A 113 -1.31 -22.67 -26.30
C MET A 113 0.10 -22.11 -26.16
N ALA A 114 0.98 -22.50 -27.08
CA ALA A 114 2.32 -21.95 -27.23
C ALA A 114 2.29 -20.59 -27.96
N GLY A 115 3.39 -19.83 -27.88
CA GLY A 115 3.56 -18.57 -28.59
C GLY A 115 3.30 -17.31 -27.76
N ASP A 116 3.50 -16.15 -28.42
CA ASP A 116 3.34 -14.83 -27.82
C ASP A 116 1.86 -14.57 -27.47
N PRO A 117 1.53 -14.38 -26.18
CA PRO A 117 0.16 -14.10 -25.75
C PRO A 117 -0.43 -12.82 -26.37
N ARG A 118 0.41 -11.87 -26.82
CA ARG A 118 -0.04 -10.65 -27.50
C ARG A 118 -0.50 -10.93 -28.92
N ALA A 119 0.18 -11.83 -29.63
CA ALA A 119 -0.21 -12.24 -30.97
C ALA A 119 -1.52 -13.04 -30.93
N ALA A 120 -1.72 -13.86 -29.90
CA ALA A 120 -2.91 -14.69 -29.69
C ALA A 120 -4.06 -13.99 -28.94
N ALA A 121 -4.03 -12.66 -28.78
CA ALA A 121 -4.99 -11.94 -27.93
C ALA A 121 -6.47 -12.19 -28.31
N LYS A 122 -6.78 -12.26 -29.62
CA LYS A 122 -8.14 -12.55 -30.10
C LYS A 122 -8.60 -13.96 -29.77
N GLU A 123 -7.70 -14.93 -29.85
CA GLU A 123 -7.99 -16.33 -29.55
C GLU A 123 -8.21 -16.53 -28.05
N HIS A 124 -7.38 -15.90 -27.21
CA HIS A 124 -7.60 -15.89 -25.77
C HIS A 124 -8.94 -15.27 -25.38
N ALA A 125 -9.35 -14.17 -26.03
CA ALA A 125 -10.66 -13.57 -25.80
C ALA A 125 -11.81 -14.49 -26.19
N ALA A 126 -11.75 -15.09 -27.39
CA ALA A 126 -12.79 -16.03 -27.84
C ALA A 126 -12.90 -17.26 -26.91
N LEU A 127 -11.78 -17.78 -26.42
CA LEU A 127 -11.77 -18.87 -25.44
C LEU A 127 -12.32 -18.45 -24.08
N ALA A 128 -12.02 -17.23 -23.63
CA ALA A 128 -12.55 -16.70 -22.38
C ALA A 128 -14.09 -16.56 -22.47
N ASP A 129 -14.60 -16.03 -23.58
CA ASP A 129 -16.05 -15.92 -23.83
C ASP A 129 -16.71 -17.30 -23.92
N ALA A 130 -16.06 -18.28 -24.57
CA ALA A 130 -16.59 -19.63 -24.67
C ALA A 130 -16.64 -20.39 -23.33
N LEU A 131 -15.77 -20.03 -22.37
CA LEU A 131 -15.72 -20.64 -21.04
C LEU A 131 -16.62 -19.94 -20.01
N LEU A 132 -17.07 -18.72 -20.30
CA LEU A 132 -17.81 -17.87 -19.38
C LEU A 132 -19.10 -18.55 -18.89
N ASP A 133 -19.36 -18.50 -17.58
CA ASP A 133 -20.66 -18.87 -17.01
C ASP A 133 -21.68 -17.75 -17.35
N PRO A 134 -22.69 -18.01 -18.20
CA PRO A 134 -23.66 -16.98 -18.60
C PRO A 134 -24.58 -16.57 -17.45
N GLN A 135 -24.71 -17.38 -16.40
CA GLN A 135 -25.56 -17.08 -15.25
C GLN A 135 -24.85 -16.22 -14.21
N ARG A 136 -23.52 -16.37 -14.10
CA ARG A 136 -22.70 -15.65 -13.10
C ARG A 136 -21.39 -15.13 -13.72
N PRO A 137 -21.47 -14.26 -14.75
CA PRO A 137 -20.29 -13.83 -15.49
C PRO A 137 -19.29 -13.08 -14.61
N GLY A 138 -19.77 -12.24 -13.68
CA GLY A 138 -18.92 -11.55 -12.70
C GLY A 138 -18.14 -12.51 -11.79
N CYS A 139 -18.83 -13.46 -11.16
CA CYS A 139 -18.18 -14.46 -10.31
C CYS A 139 -17.18 -15.32 -11.08
N PHE A 140 -17.53 -15.73 -12.31
CA PHE A 140 -16.64 -16.49 -13.17
C PHE A 140 -15.37 -15.72 -13.52
N ASN A 141 -15.51 -14.48 -13.99
CA ASN A 141 -14.38 -13.62 -14.33
C ASN A 141 -13.45 -13.42 -13.13
N GLN A 142 -14.00 -13.14 -11.95
CA GLN A 142 -13.22 -13.01 -10.71
C GLN A 142 -12.55 -14.33 -10.32
N ALA A 143 -13.23 -15.47 -10.44
CA ALA A 143 -12.67 -16.77 -10.11
C ALA A 143 -11.46 -17.14 -11.00
N VAL A 144 -11.52 -16.84 -12.30
CA VAL A 144 -10.40 -17.11 -13.22
C VAL A 144 -9.23 -16.16 -12.95
N MET A 145 -9.51 -14.88 -12.67
CA MET A 145 -8.48 -13.91 -12.24
C MET A 145 -7.79 -14.37 -10.96
N GLU A 146 -8.57 -14.76 -9.95
CA GLU A 146 -8.08 -15.23 -8.65
C GLU A 146 -7.28 -16.53 -8.77
N LEU A 147 -7.75 -17.47 -9.60
CA LEU A 147 -7.02 -18.71 -9.89
C LEU A 147 -5.64 -18.41 -10.48
N GLY A 148 -5.56 -17.46 -11.42
CA GLY A 148 -4.29 -17.02 -11.95
C GLY A 148 -3.40 -16.37 -10.89
N ALA A 149 -3.96 -15.54 -10.02
CA ALA A 149 -3.23 -14.80 -9.01
C ALA A 149 -2.67 -15.69 -7.88
N THR A 150 -3.41 -16.73 -7.47
CA THR A 150 -3.14 -17.48 -6.23
C THR A 150 -2.64 -18.91 -6.44
N VAL A 151 -3.07 -19.58 -7.52
CA VAL A 151 -2.75 -21.00 -7.77
C VAL A 151 -1.86 -21.16 -8.99
N CYS A 152 -2.31 -20.60 -10.12
CA CYS A 152 -1.65 -20.72 -11.41
C CYS A 152 -0.64 -19.57 -11.59
N THR A 153 0.32 -19.46 -10.68
CA THR A 153 1.21 -18.29 -10.55
C THR A 153 2.36 -18.26 -11.57
N VAL A 154 3.07 -17.13 -11.62
CA VAL A 154 4.26 -16.88 -12.48
C VAL A 154 5.57 -16.95 -11.68
N HIS A 155 5.58 -16.39 -10.47
CA HIS A 155 6.80 -16.19 -9.69
C HIS A 155 7.21 -17.44 -8.89
N GLN A 156 6.23 -18.26 -8.54
CA GLN A 156 6.43 -19.54 -7.85
C GLN A 156 5.97 -20.67 -8.77
N ALA A 157 6.38 -21.90 -8.47
CA ALA A 157 5.85 -23.07 -9.18
C ALA A 157 4.33 -23.15 -8.93
N PRO A 158 3.51 -23.24 -9.99
CA PRO A 158 2.05 -23.28 -9.81
C PRO A 158 1.64 -24.53 -9.03
N ASN A 159 0.67 -24.39 -8.12
CA ASN A 159 0.13 -25.51 -7.36
C ASN A 159 -0.89 -26.30 -8.19
N CYS A 160 -0.41 -27.02 -9.21
CA CYS A 160 -1.28 -27.78 -10.11
C CYS A 160 -2.03 -28.91 -9.40
N ALA A 161 -1.43 -29.54 -8.39
CA ALA A 161 -2.08 -30.60 -7.63
C ALA A 161 -3.30 -30.08 -6.86
N GLY A 162 -3.20 -28.89 -6.24
CA GLY A 162 -4.31 -28.22 -5.56
C GLY A 162 -5.23 -27.39 -6.46
N CYS A 163 -5.01 -27.37 -7.78
CA CYS A 163 -5.80 -26.57 -8.71
C CYS A 163 -7.18 -27.21 -8.95
N PRO A 164 -8.30 -26.47 -8.74
CA PRO A 164 -9.65 -27.03 -8.84
C PRO A 164 -10.05 -27.47 -10.25
N ILE A 165 -9.30 -27.05 -11.27
CA ILE A 165 -9.54 -27.38 -12.68
C ILE A 165 -8.40 -28.20 -13.30
N ASN A 166 -7.56 -28.83 -12.47
CA ASN A 166 -6.39 -29.57 -12.95
C ASN A 166 -6.75 -30.71 -13.93
N GLY A 167 -7.88 -31.39 -13.73
CA GLY A 167 -8.36 -32.45 -14.61
C GLY A 167 -8.76 -31.99 -16.02
N GLN A 168 -8.90 -30.68 -16.22
CA GLN A 168 -9.18 -30.07 -17.53
C GLN A 168 -7.95 -29.40 -18.15
N CYS A 169 -6.82 -29.35 -17.42
CA CYS A 169 -5.62 -28.63 -17.84
C CYS A 169 -4.74 -29.48 -18.73
N GLN A 170 -4.74 -29.18 -20.03
CA GLN A 170 -3.95 -29.93 -21.02
C GLN A 170 -2.44 -29.82 -20.78
N ALA A 171 -1.95 -28.66 -20.32
CA ALA A 171 -0.54 -28.54 -19.96
C ALA A 171 -0.19 -29.44 -18.77
N TYR A 172 -1.07 -29.55 -17.77
CA TYR A 172 -0.82 -30.40 -16.60
C TYR A 172 -0.95 -31.89 -16.94
N ALA A 173 -1.94 -32.27 -17.76
CA ALA A 173 -2.10 -33.63 -18.25
C ALA A 173 -0.84 -34.13 -18.97
N ALA A 174 -0.18 -33.28 -19.78
CA ALA A 174 1.08 -33.63 -20.42
C ALA A 174 2.23 -33.87 -19.42
N VAL A 175 2.26 -33.14 -18.30
CA VAL A 175 3.24 -33.37 -17.21
C VAL A 175 2.98 -34.70 -16.50
N GLU A 176 1.73 -34.99 -16.17
CA GLU A 176 1.37 -36.24 -15.49
C GLU A 176 1.57 -37.46 -16.39
N GLU A 177 1.23 -37.37 -17.69
CA GLU A 177 1.47 -38.44 -18.66
C GLU A 177 2.95 -38.81 -18.74
N HIS A 178 3.83 -37.80 -18.87
CA HIS A 178 5.29 -38.01 -18.90
C HIS A 178 5.83 -38.58 -17.58
N ARG A 179 5.24 -38.19 -16.44
CA ARG A 179 5.60 -38.72 -15.12
C ARG A 179 5.22 -40.20 -14.98
N VAL A 180 4.03 -40.58 -15.45
CA VAL A 180 3.52 -41.96 -15.39
C VAL A 180 4.29 -42.87 -16.37
N SER A 181 4.66 -42.37 -17.54
CA SER A 181 5.40 -43.14 -18.54
C SER A 181 6.89 -43.33 -18.21
N GLY A 182 7.39 -42.75 -17.11
CA GLY A 182 8.81 -42.80 -16.73
C GLY A 182 9.72 -42.10 -17.74
N GLY A 183 9.24 -41.03 -18.40
CA GLY A 183 10.00 -40.29 -19.40
C GLY A 183 11.25 -39.60 -18.82
N ASP A 184 12.21 -39.29 -19.69
CA ASP A 184 13.46 -38.65 -19.28
C ASP A 184 13.20 -37.28 -18.62
N PRO A 185 13.60 -37.06 -17.35
CA PRO A 185 13.46 -35.79 -16.66
C PRO A 185 14.02 -34.58 -17.42
N SER A 186 15.01 -34.77 -18.30
CA SER A 186 15.60 -33.70 -19.10
C SER A 186 14.64 -33.14 -20.18
N THR A 187 13.65 -33.93 -20.58
CA THR A 187 12.66 -33.58 -21.61
C THR A 187 11.25 -33.39 -21.06
N ALA A 188 11.10 -33.40 -19.73
CA ALA A 188 9.80 -33.29 -19.09
C ALA A 188 9.10 -31.98 -19.49
N PRO A 189 7.85 -32.03 -19.99
CA PRO A 189 7.10 -30.83 -20.28
C PRO A 189 6.86 -30.04 -18.99
N SER A 190 6.68 -28.73 -19.11
CA SER A 190 6.34 -27.87 -17.99
C SER A 190 5.08 -27.08 -18.30
N VAL A 191 4.19 -26.99 -17.31
CA VAL A 191 3.05 -26.06 -17.37
C VAL A 191 3.49 -24.61 -17.53
N THR A 192 4.69 -24.25 -17.07
CA THR A 192 5.23 -22.88 -17.19
C THR A 192 5.79 -22.56 -18.57
N ALA A 193 5.86 -23.54 -19.48
CA ALA A 193 6.17 -23.29 -20.89
C ALA A 193 5.03 -22.53 -21.61
N TYR A 194 3.85 -22.43 -20.98
CA TYR A 194 2.67 -21.77 -21.53
C TYR A 194 2.23 -20.60 -20.62
N PRO A 195 2.00 -19.40 -21.17
CA PRO A 195 2.38 -18.96 -22.51
C PRO A 195 3.91 -18.78 -22.64
N GLU A 196 4.42 -18.60 -23.85
CA GLU A 196 5.86 -18.37 -24.05
C GLU A 196 6.30 -17.05 -23.41
N LYS A 197 7.50 -17.08 -22.83
CA LYS A 197 8.07 -15.91 -22.17
C LYS A 197 8.57 -14.93 -23.24
N VAL A 198 7.85 -13.82 -23.40
CA VAL A 198 8.27 -12.73 -24.28
C VAL A 198 9.47 -12.00 -23.67
N GLU A 199 10.55 -11.87 -24.44
CA GLU A 199 11.71 -11.06 -24.05
C GLU A 199 11.31 -9.58 -23.96
N LYS A 200 11.67 -8.95 -22.84
CA LYS A 200 11.37 -7.52 -22.62
C LYS A 200 12.46 -6.68 -23.28
N ALA A 201 12.04 -5.66 -24.03
CA ALA A 201 12.95 -4.65 -24.58
C ALA A 201 13.79 -4.01 -23.46
N LYS A 202 15.05 -3.71 -23.78
CA LYS A 202 15.98 -3.05 -22.87
C LYS A 202 15.41 -1.68 -22.45
N ARG A 203 15.47 -1.38 -21.15
CA ARG A 203 15.00 -0.09 -20.62
C ARG A 203 15.94 1.02 -21.09
N SER A 204 15.39 2.15 -21.53
CA SER A 204 16.17 3.35 -21.79
C SER A 204 16.56 4.01 -20.47
N GLU A 205 17.84 4.35 -20.34
CA GLU A 205 18.37 5.11 -19.22
C GLU A 205 18.40 6.60 -19.60
N GLN A 206 17.97 7.46 -18.67
CA GLN A 206 18.01 8.91 -18.83
C GLN A 206 18.55 9.51 -17.54
N SER A 207 19.54 10.39 -17.67
CA SER A 207 20.08 11.16 -16.55
C SER A 207 19.37 12.51 -16.45
N VAL A 208 19.01 12.89 -15.23
CA VAL A 208 18.26 14.11 -14.94
C VAL A 208 18.94 14.82 -13.78
N ALA A 209 19.22 16.12 -13.95
CA ALA A 209 19.67 16.99 -12.88
C ALA A 209 18.43 17.63 -12.23
N VAL A 210 18.35 17.56 -10.90
CA VAL A 210 17.24 18.12 -10.11
C VAL A 210 17.78 19.20 -9.18
N CYS A 211 17.13 20.35 -9.14
CA CYS A 211 17.51 21.50 -8.32
C CYS A 211 16.48 21.75 -7.23
N VAL A 212 16.92 21.74 -5.97
CA VAL A 212 16.09 22.14 -4.83
C VAL A 212 16.43 23.58 -4.46
N LEU A 213 15.48 24.49 -4.71
CA LEU A 213 15.59 25.88 -4.28
C LEU A 213 14.81 26.09 -2.99
N GLU A 214 15.56 26.44 -1.94
CA GLU A 214 15.04 26.77 -0.62
C GLU A 214 15.25 28.26 -0.35
N VAL A 215 14.22 28.94 0.13
CA VAL A 215 14.31 30.31 0.63
C VAL A 215 13.90 30.34 2.10
N HIS A 216 14.66 31.08 2.90
CA HIS A 216 14.34 31.37 4.30
C HIS A 216 13.59 32.69 4.35
N ALA A 217 12.31 32.65 4.70
CA ALA A 217 11.55 33.88 4.90
C ALA A 217 11.96 34.52 6.23
N THR A 218 12.62 35.68 6.16
CA THR A 218 12.91 36.56 7.30
C THR A 218 11.66 37.39 7.61
N SER A 219 10.63 36.77 8.19
CA SER A 219 9.59 37.53 8.90
C SER A 219 9.93 37.57 10.39
N ASP A 220 9.59 38.67 11.08
CA ASP A 220 9.73 38.90 12.55
C ASP A 220 9.05 37.86 13.47
N ALA A 221 8.60 36.72 12.92
CA ALA A 221 8.13 35.57 13.67
C ALA A 221 9.30 34.76 14.24
N LYS A 222 9.13 34.26 15.47
CA LYS A 222 10.14 33.53 16.27
C LYS A 222 10.72 32.26 15.63
N GLU A 223 10.25 31.82 14.46
CA GLU A 223 10.82 30.68 13.72
C GLU A 223 10.99 31.02 12.22
N PRO A 224 12.15 30.69 11.61
CA PRO A 224 12.37 30.86 10.19
C PRO A 224 11.50 29.87 9.41
N SER A 225 10.54 30.38 8.62
CA SER A 225 9.75 29.52 7.74
C SER A 225 10.54 29.23 6.45
N ARG A 226 10.72 27.94 6.15
CA ARG A 226 11.39 27.45 4.94
C ARG A 226 10.37 27.29 3.83
N GLN A 227 10.68 27.84 2.66
CA GLN A 227 9.86 27.74 1.46
C GLN A 227 10.66 27.09 0.33
N TYR A 228 9.98 26.26 -0.45
CA TYR A 228 10.56 25.53 -1.57
C TYR A 228 9.86 25.89 -2.88
N LEU A 229 10.62 26.04 -3.96
CA LEU A 229 10.07 26.26 -5.29
C LEU A 229 9.68 24.92 -5.94
N LEU A 230 8.43 24.81 -6.36
CA LEU A 230 7.94 23.72 -7.19
C LEU A 230 7.48 24.23 -8.55
N VAL A 231 7.67 23.41 -9.57
CA VAL A 231 7.18 23.64 -10.93
C VAL A 231 6.21 22.53 -11.34
N GLN A 232 5.19 22.88 -12.11
CA GLN A 232 4.23 21.91 -12.62
C GLN A 232 4.74 21.34 -13.95
N ARG A 233 4.77 20.01 -14.08
CA ARG A 233 5.10 19.34 -15.34
C ARG A 233 4.04 19.62 -16.41
N PRO A 234 4.42 19.58 -17.71
CA PRO A 234 3.46 19.71 -18.81
C PRO A 234 2.25 18.79 -18.67
N LYS A 235 1.11 19.18 -19.27
CA LYS A 235 -0.15 18.40 -19.23
C LYS A 235 -0.07 17.08 -20.02
N GLU A 236 1.00 16.87 -20.78
CA GLU A 236 1.24 15.67 -21.58
C GLU A 236 2.63 15.09 -21.29
N GLY A 237 2.81 13.80 -21.57
CA GLY A 237 4.08 13.09 -21.36
C GLY A 237 4.24 12.43 -19.99
N LEU A 238 5.49 12.19 -19.61
CA LEU A 238 5.84 11.48 -18.37
C LEU A 238 5.49 12.32 -17.14
N LEU A 239 4.75 11.72 -16.19
CA LEU A 239 4.33 12.37 -14.94
C LEU A 239 3.52 13.67 -15.16
N ALA A 240 2.73 13.70 -16.24
CA ALA A 240 1.99 14.89 -16.66
C ALA A 240 1.14 15.52 -15.55
N GLY A 241 1.25 16.85 -15.41
CA GLY A 241 0.48 17.67 -14.47
C GLY A 241 0.91 17.57 -13.00
N LEU A 242 1.91 16.75 -12.65
CA LEU A 242 2.43 16.65 -11.29
C LEU A 242 3.39 17.79 -10.96
N TRP A 243 3.47 18.11 -9.68
CA TRP A 243 4.44 19.04 -9.12
C TRP A 243 5.78 18.34 -8.88
N GLU A 244 6.86 19.02 -9.25
CA GLU A 244 8.22 18.57 -9.02
C GLU A 244 9.16 19.75 -8.73
N PHE A 245 10.35 19.43 -8.25
CA PHE A 245 11.45 20.38 -8.24
C PHE A 245 11.94 20.65 -9.67
N PRO A 246 12.42 21.87 -9.97
CA PRO A 246 13.04 22.18 -11.25
C PRO A 246 14.03 21.10 -11.69
N SER A 247 13.76 20.47 -12.83
CA SER A 247 14.56 19.36 -13.34
C SER A 247 14.85 19.50 -14.82
N ILE A 248 16.03 19.05 -15.26
CA ILE A 248 16.45 19.07 -16.66
C ILE A 248 17.18 17.78 -17.02
N ALA A 249 16.88 17.24 -18.21
CA ALA A 249 17.59 16.08 -18.74
C ALA A 249 19.02 16.47 -19.12
N VAL A 250 19.98 15.64 -18.74
CA VAL A 250 21.41 15.86 -19.00
C VAL A 250 22.04 14.58 -19.57
N PRO A 251 23.13 14.68 -20.35
CA PRO A 251 23.90 13.52 -20.76
C PRO A 251 24.35 12.69 -19.55
N ALA A 252 24.43 11.36 -19.71
CA ALA A 252 24.79 10.47 -18.61
C ALA A 252 26.22 10.72 -18.10
N ASP A 253 27.11 11.08 -19.02
CA ASP A 253 28.52 11.41 -18.84
C ASP A 253 28.79 12.89 -18.52
N ALA A 254 27.75 13.72 -18.38
CA ALA A 254 27.92 15.14 -18.06
C ALA A 254 28.60 15.32 -16.69
N SER A 255 29.62 16.17 -16.65
CA SER A 255 30.33 16.58 -15.44
C SER A 255 29.44 17.43 -14.52
N GLU A 256 29.79 17.51 -13.24
CA GLU A 256 29.07 18.34 -12.26
C GLU A 256 28.93 19.80 -12.73
N LYS A 257 29.98 20.33 -13.35
CA LYS A 257 30.01 21.71 -13.88
C LYS A 257 29.00 21.90 -15.01
N GLU A 258 28.88 20.94 -15.92
CA GLU A 258 27.92 20.99 -17.03
C GLU A 258 26.49 20.84 -16.51
N ARG A 259 26.24 19.92 -15.57
CA ARG A 259 24.94 19.77 -14.91
C ARG A 259 24.51 21.06 -14.23
N ARG A 260 25.44 21.73 -13.55
CA ARG A 260 25.20 23.00 -12.88
C ARG A 260 24.87 24.13 -13.87
N ALA A 261 25.61 24.23 -14.97
CA ALA A 261 25.32 25.22 -16.00
C ALA A 261 23.92 25.06 -16.62
N GLU A 262 23.49 23.81 -16.87
CA GLU A 262 22.15 23.52 -17.36
C GLU A 262 21.05 23.85 -16.35
N VAL A 263 21.29 23.59 -15.07
CA VAL A 263 20.38 23.98 -13.98
C VAL A 263 20.31 25.50 -13.85
N ASP A 264 21.44 26.20 -13.85
CA ASP A 264 21.48 27.67 -13.78
C ASP A 264 20.70 28.30 -14.95
N SER A 265 20.90 27.80 -16.17
CA SER A 265 20.13 28.18 -17.36
C SER A 265 18.63 27.87 -17.25
N LEU A 266 18.25 26.76 -16.60
CA LEU A 266 16.85 26.47 -16.30
C LEU A 266 16.28 27.50 -15.31
N LEU A 267 16.99 27.82 -14.24
CA LEU A 267 16.54 28.77 -13.22
C LEU A 267 16.41 30.19 -13.78
N ASP A 268 17.35 30.62 -14.61
CA ASP A 268 17.29 31.92 -15.30
C ASP A 268 16.03 32.01 -16.18
N ARG A 269 15.70 30.93 -16.92
CA ARG A 269 14.47 30.86 -17.71
C ARG A 269 13.20 30.87 -16.87
N LEU A 270 13.22 30.23 -15.70
CA LEU A 270 12.04 30.13 -14.83
C LEU A 270 11.79 31.44 -14.06
N LEU A 271 12.85 32.07 -13.54
CA LEU A 271 12.77 33.23 -12.66
C LEU A 271 12.87 34.57 -13.40
N GLY A 272 13.28 34.58 -14.68
CA GLY A 272 13.28 35.75 -15.55
C GLY A 272 14.35 36.81 -15.25
N ALA A 273 14.97 36.75 -14.07
CA ALA A 273 16.20 37.47 -13.70
C ALA A 273 17.34 36.45 -13.57
N GLY A 274 18.57 36.87 -13.85
CA GLY A 274 19.74 36.01 -13.64
C GLY A 274 19.74 35.51 -12.19
N PHE A 275 19.75 34.20 -11.98
CA PHE A 275 19.85 33.59 -10.66
C PHE A 275 21.10 34.07 -9.90
N ALA A 276 22.14 34.45 -10.64
CA ALA A 276 23.32 35.15 -10.11
C ALA A 276 22.99 36.50 -9.43
N ASP A 277 22.00 37.23 -9.94
CA ASP A 277 21.54 38.51 -9.37
C ASP A 277 20.67 38.28 -8.12
N LEU A 278 19.89 37.19 -8.10
CA LEU A 278 19.10 36.78 -6.93
C LEU A 278 19.99 36.31 -5.75
N GLN A 279 21.18 35.78 -6.02
CA GLN A 279 22.17 35.46 -4.98
C GLN A 279 22.81 36.69 -4.34
N ALA A 280 22.79 37.84 -5.02
CA ALA A 280 23.38 39.09 -4.54
C ALA A 280 22.36 39.97 -3.79
N ALA A 281 21.06 39.76 -3.99
CA ALA A 281 20.01 40.47 -3.28
C ALA A 281 19.62 39.74 -1.98
N GLU A 282 19.72 40.41 -0.82
CA GLU A 282 18.93 40.04 0.35
C GLU A 282 17.47 40.18 -0.04
N LEU A 283 16.82 39.06 -0.43
CA LEU A 283 15.42 39.06 -0.84
C LEU A 283 14.56 39.57 0.32
N PRO A 284 13.96 40.77 0.24
CA PRO A 284 12.95 41.19 1.20
C PRO A 284 11.75 40.27 1.01
N GLY A 285 11.15 39.83 2.11
CA GLY A 285 10.09 38.82 2.16
C GLY A 285 9.27 38.68 0.87
N LEU A 286 9.27 37.48 0.30
CA LEU A 286 8.83 37.12 -1.06
C LEU A 286 7.42 37.55 -1.52
N SER A 287 6.66 38.27 -0.68
CA SER A 287 5.55 39.10 -1.14
C SER A 287 5.98 40.30 -2.02
N SER A 288 7.25 40.73 -1.96
CA SER A 288 7.72 41.96 -2.62
C SER A 288 8.73 41.78 -3.77
N ALA A 289 9.15 40.55 -4.10
CA ALA A 289 10.15 40.31 -5.15
C ALA A 289 9.57 40.23 -6.59
N GLY A 290 8.30 40.57 -6.80
CA GLY A 290 7.73 40.68 -8.16
C GLY A 290 7.62 39.37 -8.95
N VAL A 291 8.03 38.23 -8.39
CA VAL A 291 7.73 36.90 -8.94
C VAL A 291 6.30 36.54 -8.53
N ALA A 292 5.34 37.13 -9.24
CA ALA A 292 3.94 36.75 -9.13
C ALA A 292 3.81 35.22 -9.26
N GLU A 293 2.90 34.61 -8.48
CA GLU A 293 2.47 33.22 -8.67
C GLU A 293 2.16 33.01 -10.16
N GLN A 294 3.09 32.38 -10.88
CA GLN A 294 2.85 31.99 -12.25
C GLN A 294 2.02 30.70 -12.21
N PRO A 295 1.11 30.48 -13.17
CA PRO A 295 0.23 29.30 -13.17
C PRO A 295 0.96 27.94 -13.19
N GLN A 296 2.28 27.94 -13.44
CA GLN A 296 3.14 26.76 -13.55
C GLN A 296 4.22 26.66 -12.46
N MET A 297 4.25 27.60 -11.50
CA MET A 297 5.24 27.64 -10.41
C MET A 297 4.58 28.05 -9.10
N LYS A 298 4.99 27.44 -7.99
CA LYS A 298 4.51 27.83 -6.66
C LYS A 298 5.58 27.66 -5.60
N TRP A 299 5.48 28.49 -4.56
CA TRP A 299 6.28 28.37 -3.34
C TRP A 299 5.48 27.61 -2.30
N VAL A 300 6.07 26.57 -1.71
CA VAL A 300 5.41 25.69 -0.73
C VAL A 300 6.21 25.68 0.57
N LEU A 301 5.51 25.80 1.69
CA LEU A 301 6.12 25.68 3.02
C LEU A 301 6.54 24.24 3.29
N ASP A 302 7.63 24.04 4.02
CA ASP A 302 8.19 22.71 4.34
C ASP A 302 7.13 21.72 4.86
N GLY A 303 6.30 22.13 5.83
CA GLY A 303 5.22 21.31 6.39
C GLY A 303 4.05 21.00 5.45
N GLN A 304 4.00 21.60 4.26
CA GLN A 304 2.95 21.40 3.27
C GLN A 304 3.39 20.55 2.07
N LEU A 305 4.70 20.25 1.92
CA LEU A 305 5.24 19.52 0.77
C LEU A 305 4.57 18.15 0.55
N GLU A 306 4.29 17.40 1.62
CA GLU A 306 3.71 16.05 1.51
C GLU A 306 2.26 16.05 0.98
N GLY A 307 1.55 17.17 1.09
CA GLY A 307 0.16 17.32 0.63
C GLY A 307 0.02 17.63 -0.87
N GLU A 308 1.09 18.00 -1.57
CA GLU A 308 1.03 18.58 -2.92
C GLU A 308 1.00 17.54 -4.07
N GLY A 309 0.80 16.27 -3.75
CA GLY A 309 0.75 15.20 -4.76
C GLY A 309 2.08 15.01 -5.50
N LEU A 310 3.20 15.11 -4.77
CA LEU A 310 4.54 14.93 -5.32
C LEU A 310 4.77 13.51 -5.81
N SER A 311 5.57 13.36 -6.87
CA SER A 311 6.00 12.03 -7.32
C SER A 311 6.88 11.35 -6.27
N SER A 312 6.89 10.00 -6.23
CA SER A 312 7.74 9.25 -5.30
C SER A 312 9.23 9.57 -5.42
N SER A 313 9.68 9.94 -6.63
CA SER A 313 11.06 10.37 -6.87
C SER A 313 11.34 11.73 -6.24
N VAL A 314 10.38 12.66 -6.34
CA VAL A 314 10.49 13.99 -5.73
C VAL A 314 10.46 13.89 -4.21
N CYS A 315 9.56 13.10 -3.61
CA CYS A 315 9.56 12.87 -2.17
C CYS A 315 10.89 12.31 -1.66
N LYS A 316 11.56 11.47 -2.45
CA LYS A 316 12.91 10.98 -2.11
C LYS A 316 13.96 12.08 -2.18
N VAL A 317 13.92 12.94 -3.21
CA VAL A 317 14.82 14.10 -3.32
C VAL A 317 14.63 15.06 -2.16
N VAL A 318 13.39 15.35 -1.75
CA VAL A 318 13.11 16.15 -0.54
C VAL A 318 13.79 15.55 0.69
N LYS A 319 13.57 14.25 0.94
CA LYS A 319 14.15 13.56 2.10
C LYS A 319 15.67 13.57 2.09
N LEU A 320 16.28 13.40 0.91
CA LEU A 320 17.73 13.46 0.74
C LEU A 320 18.27 14.87 0.97
N ALA A 321 17.61 15.89 0.43
CA ALA A 321 17.97 17.30 0.64
C ALA A 321 17.84 17.67 2.12
N ALA A 322 16.73 17.34 2.78
CA ALA A 322 16.50 17.60 4.20
C ALA A 322 17.54 16.92 5.12
N ALA A 323 17.93 15.67 4.81
CA ALA A 323 18.95 14.94 5.56
C ALA A 323 20.35 15.58 5.45
N GLN A 324 20.64 16.22 4.32
CA GLN A 324 21.94 16.84 4.06
C GLN A 324 22.01 18.29 4.61
N VAL A 325 20.92 19.05 4.53
CA VAL A 325 20.79 20.40 5.11
C VAL A 325 20.95 20.38 6.64
N GLY A 326 20.57 19.29 7.31
CA GLY A 326 20.80 19.10 8.75
C GLY A 326 22.28 19.12 9.19
N LYS A 327 23.24 18.96 8.25
CA LYS A 327 24.68 18.94 8.54
C LYS A 327 25.37 20.30 8.39
N GLU A 328 24.77 21.28 7.70
CA GLU A 328 25.40 22.58 7.47
C GLU A 328 24.65 23.72 8.19
N LYS A 329 25.02 23.95 9.46
CA LYS A 329 24.62 25.16 10.19
C LYS A 329 25.51 26.33 9.77
N LYS A 330 25.06 27.17 8.82
CA LYS A 330 25.14 28.65 8.81
C LYS A 330 25.08 29.24 7.39
N GLY A 331 24.10 30.13 7.19
CA GLY A 331 24.09 31.12 6.11
C GLY A 331 23.49 30.61 4.79
N ILE A 332 22.82 31.50 4.06
CA ILE A 332 22.27 31.26 2.73
C ILE A 332 23.43 30.89 1.79
N LYS A 333 23.69 29.58 1.61
CA LYS A 333 24.60 28.97 0.62
C LYS A 333 23.99 27.61 0.26
N ARG A 334 23.32 27.49 -0.89
CA ARG A 334 23.83 27.21 -2.25
C ARG A 334 23.85 25.70 -2.60
N PHE A 335 23.02 25.35 -3.57
CA PHE A 335 23.11 24.22 -4.51
C PHE A 335 23.10 22.78 -3.98
N PHE A 336 22.07 22.03 -4.39
CA PHE A 336 22.19 20.58 -4.57
C PHE A 336 22.02 20.26 -6.06
N ALA A 337 23.12 19.94 -6.74
CA ALA A 337 23.05 19.12 -7.93
C ALA A 337 23.19 17.68 -7.45
N VAL A 338 22.10 16.90 -7.47
CA VAL A 338 22.23 15.44 -7.34
C VAL A 338 22.81 14.96 -8.67
N GLY A 339 24.13 15.01 -8.76
CA GLY A 339 24.88 14.80 -9.99
C GLY A 339 26.25 14.25 -9.67
N ASP A 340 26.31 13.10 -9.01
CA ASP A 340 27.45 12.21 -9.18
C ASP A 340 27.03 10.75 -9.05
N VAL A 341 27.31 10.00 -10.12
CA VAL A 341 27.08 8.57 -10.25
C VAL A 341 27.96 7.79 -9.28
N ALA A 342 28.97 8.40 -8.64
CA ALA A 342 29.75 7.76 -7.57
C ALA A 342 29.06 7.77 -6.18
N ALA A 343 28.35 8.84 -5.82
CA ALA A 343 27.53 8.87 -4.60
C ALA A 343 26.24 8.07 -4.80
N VAL A 344 25.71 8.07 -6.04
CA VAL A 344 24.66 7.16 -6.46
C VAL A 344 25.18 5.73 -6.63
N ASP A 345 26.46 5.44 -6.84
CA ASP A 345 27.04 4.08 -6.82
C ASP A 345 27.28 3.58 -5.39
N GLN A 346 27.70 4.43 -4.45
CA GLN A 346 27.72 4.06 -3.03
C GLN A 346 26.30 3.91 -2.48
N ILE A 347 25.36 4.71 -3.00
CA ILE A 347 23.95 4.58 -2.71
C ILE A 347 23.30 3.49 -3.57
N GLU A 348 23.81 3.08 -4.74
CA GLU A 348 23.38 1.95 -5.58
C GLU A 348 24.05 0.66 -5.14
N ASP A 349 25.12 0.70 -4.36
CA ASP A 349 25.59 -0.43 -3.57
C ASP A 349 24.79 -0.48 -2.26
N ALA A 350 24.40 0.66 -1.69
CA ALA A 350 23.40 0.74 -0.60
C ALA A 350 21.94 0.49 -1.07
N ILE A 351 21.67 0.52 -2.38
CA ILE A 351 20.36 0.33 -3.05
C ILE A 351 20.39 -0.93 -3.91
N ARG A 352 21.52 -1.53 -4.25
CA ARG A 352 21.62 -2.96 -4.62
C ARG A 352 21.39 -3.78 -3.37
N THR A 353 21.87 -3.32 -2.21
CA THR A 353 21.50 -3.89 -0.90
C THR A 353 20.09 -3.49 -0.43
N ASN A 354 19.45 -2.45 -0.98
CA ASN A 354 18.03 -2.12 -0.75
C ASN A 354 17.12 -2.34 -1.97
N ARG A 355 17.61 -3.06 -2.97
CA ARG A 355 16.76 -3.72 -3.95
C ARG A 355 16.45 -5.02 -3.26
N ILE A 356 15.23 -5.11 -2.73
CA ILE A 356 14.70 -6.37 -2.24
C ILE A 356 14.56 -7.28 -3.47
N ASP A 357 15.66 -7.88 -3.90
CA ASP A 357 15.63 -9.26 -4.36
C ASP A 357 15.32 -10.08 -3.12
N SER A 358 14.45 -11.08 -3.27
CA SER A 358 14.00 -12.00 -2.22
C SER A 358 15.13 -12.85 -1.59
N GLY A 359 16.40 -12.42 -1.70
CA GLY A 359 17.57 -12.98 -1.03
C GLY A 359 18.18 -12.11 0.07
N ASP A 360 17.93 -10.79 0.10
CA ASP A 360 18.61 -9.85 1.02
C ASP A 360 17.81 -9.36 2.23
N LEU A 361 16.64 -9.97 2.51
CA LEU A 361 15.97 -9.89 3.83
C LEU A 361 16.80 -10.51 4.98
N LYS A 362 18.02 -10.98 4.71
CA LYS A 362 18.93 -11.64 5.65
C LYS A 362 19.75 -10.70 6.56
N ARG A 363 19.58 -9.37 6.52
CA ARG A 363 20.33 -8.44 7.40
C ARG A 363 19.49 -7.41 8.18
N LEU A 364 18.19 -7.66 8.37
CA LEU A 364 17.41 -7.01 9.43
C LEU A 364 16.95 -8.09 10.41
N ASN A 365 17.92 -8.63 11.15
CA ASN A 365 17.67 -9.41 12.34
C ASN A 365 17.68 -8.45 13.54
N PRO A 366 16.56 -8.24 14.26
CA PRO A 366 16.56 -7.44 15.49
C PRO A 366 17.27 -8.13 16.68
N PHE A 367 17.86 -9.32 16.48
CA PHE A 367 18.39 -10.15 17.58
C PHE A 367 19.77 -10.77 17.32
N ALA A 368 20.70 -10.03 16.71
CA ALA A 368 22.14 -10.32 16.90
C ALA A 368 22.67 -9.40 18.01
N GLY A 369 23.03 -10.01 19.14
CA GLY A 369 23.27 -9.34 20.40
C GLY A 369 24.45 -8.37 20.46
N ALA A 370 24.23 -7.34 21.28
CA ALA A 370 25.18 -6.66 22.16
C ALA A 370 26.49 -6.13 21.57
N ASP A 371 26.58 -4.82 21.37
CA ASP A 371 27.29 -3.98 22.34
C ASP A 371 26.89 -2.49 22.29
N LYS A 372 27.14 -1.84 23.44
CA LYS A 372 26.69 -0.54 23.97
C LYS A 372 26.72 0.70 23.06
N ASP A 373 25.56 1.33 22.88
CA ASP A 373 25.29 2.70 23.37
C ASP A 373 23.82 3.09 23.11
N ASN A 374 23.04 3.14 24.19
CA ASN A 374 21.61 3.48 24.19
C ASN A 374 21.37 4.92 23.72
N TRP A 375 20.79 5.10 22.54
CA TRP A 375 20.05 6.31 22.18
C TRP A 375 18.62 6.20 22.75
N LEU A 376 18.49 6.54 24.03
CA LEU A 376 17.31 7.09 24.73
C LEU A 376 17.37 6.65 26.20
N ARG A 377 17.56 7.63 27.10
CA ARG A 377 17.45 7.44 28.55
C ARG A 377 16.05 7.85 29.00
N GLU A 378 15.57 7.27 30.10
CA GLU A 378 14.30 7.64 30.77
C GLU A 378 14.23 9.10 31.27
N ALA A 379 15.27 9.92 31.08
CA ALA A 379 15.21 11.36 31.31
C ALA A 379 14.61 12.16 30.13
N ASP A 380 14.49 11.56 28.94
CA ASP A 380 14.02 12.24 27.72
C ASP A 380 12.48 12.15 27.51
N VAL A 381 11.75 11.56 28.47
CA VAL A 381 10.27 11.44 28.45
C VAL A 381 9.61 12.42 29.44
N SER A 382 10.15 13.63 29.54
CA SER A 382 9.55 14.72 30.33
C SER A 382 8.87 15.81 29.48
N PHE A 383 8.89 15.70 28.14
CA PHE A 383 8.31 16.70 27.24
C PHE A 383 6.83 16.45 26.87
N LEU A 384 6.30 15.23 27.06
CA LEU A 384 4.94 14.87 26.59
C LEU A 384 3.82 14.97 27.63
N ILE A 385 4.10 15.30 28.90
CA ILE A 385 3.05 15.59 29.90
C ILE A 385 3.51 16.72 30.82
N GLY A 386 3.13 17.96 30.47
CA GLY A 386 3.44 19.15 31.27
C GLY A 386 2.38 20.24 31.12
N LYS A 387 1.36 20.16 31.98
CA LYS A 387 0.41 21.20 32.46
C LYS A 387 0.19 22.43 31.57
N GLY A 388 -1.05 22.56 31.09
CA GLY A 388 -1.55 23.78 30.43
C GLY A 388 -1.55 25.02 31.34
N PRO A 389 -1.63 26.22 30.75
CA PRO A 389 -1.71 27.47 31.50
C PRO A 389 -3.14 27.71 32.01
N GLY A 390 -3.25 28.05 33.29
CA GLY A 390 -4.49 28.50 33.93
C GLY A 390 -4.80 29.96 33.62
N GLU A 391 -6.09 30.29 33.65
CA GLU A 391 -6.67 31.62 33.50
C GLU A 391 -6.19 32.60 34.59
N ALA A 392 -5.88 33.85 34.20
CA ALA A 392 -6.16 35.06 34.97
C ALA A 392 -5.95 36.33 34.13
N ASP A 393 -7.03 37.10 34.02
CA ASP A 393 -7.21 38.56 33.90
C ASP A 393 -6.22 39.47 33.16
N GLY A 394 -6.79 40.32 32.29
CA GLY A 394 -6.11 41.45 31.65
C GLY A 394 -6.94 42.10 30.55
N THR A 395 -7.89 42.94 30.93
CA THR A 395 -8.66 43.85 30.05
C THR A 395 -7.78 44.89 29.36
N GLU A 396 -7.93 45.07 28.04
CA GLU A 396 -7.84 46.38 27.37
C GLU A 396 -8.50 46.33 25.97
N ALA A 397 -9.07 47.46 25.56
CA ALA A 397 -10.19 47.56 24.62
C ALA A 397 -9.81 47.38 23.13
N VAL A 398 -10.65 46.62 22.41
CA VAL A 398 -10.57 46.37 20.96
C VAL A 398 -11.39 47.41 20.21
N SER A 399 -10.81 47.98 19.15
CA SER A 399 -11.46 48.98 18.27
C SER A 399 -12.64 48.40 17.48
N GLU A 400 -13.62 49.25 17.18
CA GLU A 400 -14.98 48.88 16.74
C GLU A 400 -15.08 48.19 15.36
N SER A 401 -13.99 48.05 14.60
CA SER A 401 -13.98 47.35 13.30
C SER A 401 -13.53 45.88 13.34
N GLU A 402 -13.11 45.34 14.49
CA GLU A 402 -12.70 43.93 14.62
C GLU A 402 -13.78 43.03 15.25
N GLY A 403 -14.85 43.63 15.80
CA GLY A 403 -15.91 42.91 16.51
C GLY A 403 -16.80 42.02 15.63
N GLU A 404 -16.96 42.34 14.35
CA GLU A 404 -17.84 41.58 13.44
C GLU A 404 -17.16 40.31 12.89
N THR A 405 -15.86 40.38 12.63
CA THR A 405 -15.05 39.26 12.12
C THR A 405 -14.79 38.23 13.22
N VAL A 406 -14.59 38.69 14.47
CA VAL A 406 -14.43 37.82 15.63
C VAL A 406 -15.77 37.16 15.99
N LYS A 407 -16.92 37.85 15.89
CA LYS A 407 -18.24 37.22 16.07
C LYS A 407 -18.52 36.13 15.03
N ARG A 408 -18.14 36.32 13.75
CA ARG A 408 -18.24 35.27 12.72
C ARG A 408 -17.34 34.07 12.99
N ARG A 409 -16.10 34.30 13.45
CA ARG A 409 -15.14 33.21 13.75
C ARG A 409 -15.50 32.44 15.02
N VAL A 410 -16.06 33.10 16.03
CA VAL A 410 -16.56 32.43 17.25
C VAL A 410 -17.85 31.66 16.98
N LEU A 411 -18.73 32.13 16.08
CA LEU A 411 -19.91 31.35 15.67
C LEU A 411 -19.54 30.09 14.87
N ILE A 412 -18.58 30.20 13.94
CA ILE A 412 -18.12 29.07 13.11
C ILE A 412 -17.28 28.11 13.95
N GLY A 413 -16.38 28.62 14.80
CA GLY A 413 -15.58 27.81 15.73
C GLY A 413 -16.42 27.13 16.81
N GLY A 414 -17.44 27.82 17.34
CA GLY A 414 -18.39 27.25 18.29
C GLY A 414 -19.24 26.14 17.67
N ALA A 415 -19.68 26.30 16.42
CA ALA A 415 -20.44 25.28 15.69
C ALA A 415 -19.59 24.05 15.33
N LEU A 416 -18.32 24.23 14.93
CA LEU A 416 -17.40 23.12 14.63
C LEU A 416 -16.98 22.35 15.89
N THR A 417 -16.82 23.03 17.02
CA THR A 417 -16.45 22.37 18.29
C THR A 417 -17.63 21.61 18.90
N LEU A 418 -18.86 22.11 18.75
CA LEU A 418 -20.06 21.35 19.11
C LEU A 418 -20.30 20.16 18.17
N ALA A 419 -19.97 20.27 16.88
CA ALA A 419 -20.07 19.17 15.92
C ALA A 419 -19.00 18.08 16.14
N LEU A 420 -17.76 18.45 16.47
CA LEU A 420 -16.69 17.51 16.83
C LEU A 420 -16.91 16.88 18.22
N GLY A 421 -17.44 17.65 19.18
CA GLY A 421 -17.86 17.14 20.48
C GLY A 421 -19.04 16.17 20.37
N ALA A 422 -19.98 16.42 19.45
CA ALA A 422 -21.05 15.48 19.14
C ALA A 422 -20.53 14.20 18.47
N PHE A 423 -19.46 14.26 17.67
CA PHE A 423 -18.82 13.09 17.04
C PHE A 423 -18.09 12.18 18.05
N ALA A 424 -17.47 12.77 19.10
CA ALA A 424 -16.90 12.00 20.21
C ALA A 424 -17.97 11.36 21.11
N LEU A 425 -19.23 11.81 21.00
CA LEU A 425 -20.39 11.25 21.68
C LEU A 425 -21.22 10.30 20.80
N VAL A 426 -20.82 10.04 19.55
CA VAL A 426 -21.39 8.93 18.77
C VAL A 426 -20.67 7.66 19.21
N PRO A 427 -21.30 6.77 19.99
CA PRO A 427 -20.69 5.49 20.32
C PRO A 427 -20.40 4.75 19.01
N THR A 428 -19.13 4.35 18.82
CA THR A 428 -18.60 3.55 17.70
C THR A 428 -19.34 2.21 17.50
N ASP A 429 -20.23 1.85 18.42
CA ASP A 429 -21.21 0.77 18.33
C ASP A 429 -22.18 0.91 17.15
N SER A 430 -22.37 2.11 16.64
CA SER A 430 -23.35 2.41 15.59
C SER A 430 -22.80 2.32 14.14
N LEU A 431 -21.52 1.96 13.96
CA LEU A 431 -20.86 1.93 12.64
C LEU A 431 -20.63 0.52 12.05
N ARG A 432 -21.23 -0.55 12.60
CA ARG A 432 -21.29 -1.88 11.95
C ARG A 432 -22.71 -2.46 11.95
N ILE A 433 -23.18 -2.83 10.76
CA ILE A 433 -24.57 -3.24 10.41
C ILE A 433 -24.94 -4.66 10.95
N PHE A 434 -23.99 -5.45 11.48
CA PHE A 434 -24.25 -6.83 11.89
C PHE A 434 -23.75 -7.14 13.31
N LYS A 435 -24.69 -7.47 14.20
CA LYS A 435 -24.47 -7.99 15.56
C LYS A 435 -24.06 -9.48 15.49
N PRO A 436 -23.16 -9.98 16.35
CA PRO A 436 -22.84 -11.41 16.40
C PRO A 436 -24.11 -12.25 16.54
N THR A 437 -24.27 -13.22 15.65
CA THR A 437 -25.51 -14.00 15.49
C THR A 437 -25.58 -15.20 16.43
N LYS A 438 -24.47 -15.56 17.08
CA LYS A 438 -24.34 -16.75 17.92
C LYS A 438 -24.06 -16.35 19.38
N PRO A 439 -24.46 -17.17 20.37
CA PRO A 439 -23.99 -17.02 21.75
C PRO A 439 -22.45 -17.00 21.86
N LEU A 440 -21.91 -16.16 22.76
CA LEU A 440 -20.46 -15.97 22.96
C LEU A 440 -19.69 -17.29 23.07
N PHE A 441 -20.22 -18.26 23.82
CA PHE A 441 -19.54 -19.54 24.06
C PHE A 441 -19.22 -20.29 22.75
N LEU A 442 -20.01 -20.13 21.68
CA LEU A 442 -19.77 -20.78 20.39
C LEU A 442 -18.54 -20.21 19.65
N TYR A 443 -18.20 -18.94 19.89
CA TYR A 443 -16.97 -18.33 19.37
C TYR A 443 -15.76 -18.75 20.21
N LEU A 444 -15.96 -19.01 21.51
CA LEU A 444 -14.87 -19.39 22.43
C LEU A 444 -14.41 -20.85 22.26
N ILE A 445 -15.29 -21.79 21.87
CA ILE A 445 -14.92 -23.20 21.68
C ILE A 445 -13.76 -23.36 20.69
N PRO A 446 -13.81 -22.77 19.47
CA PRO A 446 -12.67 -22.77 18.56
C PRO A 446 -11.39 -22.18 19.16
N LEU A 447 -11.50 -21.08 19.89
CA LEU A 447 -10.33 -20.40 20.48
C LEU A 447 -9.66 -21.26 21.56
N VAL A 448 -10.44 -21.99 22.36
CA VAL A 448 -9.91 -22.94 23.32
C VAL A 448 -9.23 -24.13 22.60
N ARG A 449 -9.83 -24.64 21.52
CA ARG A 449 -9.19 -25.69 20.70
C ARG A 449 -7.87 -25.21 20.09
N ILE A 450 -7.82 -23.96 19.63
CA ILE A 450 -6.60 -23.34 19.10
C ILE A 450 -5.49 -23.30 20.16
N GLN A 451 -5.79 -23.10 21.46
CA GLN A 451 -4.77 -23.19 22.51
C GLN A 451 -4.07 -24.56 22.54
N ALA A 452 -4.84 -25.64 22.38
CA ALA A 452 -4.28 -26.99 22.31
C ALA A 452 -3.49 -27.19 21.00
N LEU A 453 -4.05 -26.80 19.86
CA LEU A 453 -3.40 -26.92 18.55
C LEU A 453 -2.09 -26.14 18.46
N LEU A 454 -1.98 -25.00 19.15
CA LEU A 454 -0.73 -24.23 19.22
C LEU A 454 0.40 -25.01 19.92
N THR A 455 0.06 -25.89 20.87
CA THR A 455 1.05 -26.79 21.49
C THR A 455 1.58 -27.80 20.47
N ASP A 456 0.69 -28.41 19.68
CA ASP A 456 1.08 -29.33 18.61
C ASP A 456 1.94 -28.63 17.54
N VAL A 457 1.54 -27.41 17.15
CA VAL A 457 2.29 -26.59 16.19
C VAL A 457 3.69 -26.27 16.73
N ARG A 458 3.81 -26.00 18.04
CA ARG A 458 5.10 -25.76 18.68
C ARG A 458 6.04 -26.96 18.53
N GLU A 459 5.54 -28.18 18.72
CA GLU A 459 6.31 -29.42 18.54
C GLU A 459 6.72 -29.63 17.08
N VAL A 460 5.78 -29.45 16.15
CA VAL A 460 6.04 -29.53 14.70
C VAL A 460 7.18 -28.57 14.29
N VAL A 461 7.16 -27.35 14.80
CA VAL A 461 8.21 -26.34 14.54
C VAL A 461 9.53 -26.71 15.22
N ALA A 462 9.50 -27.21 16.46
CA ALA A 462 10.69 -27.59 17.21
C ALA A 462 11.43 -28.77 16.55
N ASP A 463 10.68 -29.70 15.97
CA ASP A 463 11.22 -30.84 15.21
C ASP A 463 11.57 -30.50 13.76
N ALA A 464 11.37 -29.24 13.33
CA ALA A 464 11.54 -28.79 11.96
C ALA A 464 10.74 -29.61 10.92
N ARG A 465 9.54 -30.07 11.30
CA ARG A 465 8.60 -30.83 10.44
C ARG A 465 7.73 -29.90 9.61
N TRP A 466 8.37 -29.15 8.71
CA TRP A 466 7.73 -28.06 7.96
C TRP A 466 6.61 -28.50 7.00
N ASP A 467 6.65 -29.74 6.54
CA ASP A 467 5.58 -30.36 5.74
C ASP A 467 4.28 -30.53 6.52
N GLU A 468 4.37 -30.70 7.84
CA GLU A 468 3.22 -30.79 8.74
C GLU A 468 2.72 -29.42 9.23
N LEU A 469 3.53 -28.36 9.12
CA LEU A 469 3.21 -27.02 9.62
C LEU A 469 2.03 -26.38 8.90
N SER A 470 2.01 -26.41 7.57
CA SER A 470 0.95 -25.78 6.78
C SER A 470 -0.44 -26.41 7.05
N PRO A 471 -0.59 -27.76 7.05
CA PRO A 471 -1.82 -28.40 7.50
C PRO A 471 -2.20 -28.08 8.95
N ALA A 472 -1.22 -27.97 9.86
CA ALA A 472 -1.49 -27.62 11.26
C ALA A 472 -2.01 -26.18 11.43
N LEU A 473 -1.44 -25.22 10.69
CA LEU A 473 -1.93 -23.84 10.68
C LEU A 473 -3.28 -23.70 9.97
N GLN A 474 -3.54 -24.50 8.93
CA GLN A 474 -4.85 -24.53 8.29
C GLN A 474 -5.94 -25.02 9.25
N ARG A 475 -5.64 -25.94 10.18
CA ARG A 475 -6.57 -26.34 11.26
C ARG A 475 -6.87 -25.19 12.23
N ILE A 476 -5.97 -24.21 12.38
CA ILE A 476 -6.15 -23.04 13.25
C ILE A 476 -6.89 -21.91 12.50
N GLN A 477 -6.38 -21.50 11.35
CA GLN A 477 -6.88 -20.35 10.60
C GLN A 477 -8.11 -20.67 9.73
N GLY A 478 -8.27 -21.93 9.31
CA GLY A 478 -9.37 -22.40 8.47
C GLY A 478 -10.44 -23.16 9.23
N THR A 479 -11.37 -23.78 8.50
CA THR A 479 -12.45 -24.58 9.08
C THR A 479 -11.91 -25.82 9.81
N PRO A 480 -12.44 -26.17 11.00
CA PRO A 480 -13.62 -25.57 11.65
C PRO A 480 -13.31 -24.37 12.56
N ASN A 481 -12.04 -24.09 12.87
CA ASN A 481 -11.68 -23.20 13.97
C ASN A 481 -11.65 -21.71 13.62
N ASN A 482 -11.44 -21.35 12.35
CA ASN A 482 -11.55 -19.99 11.81
C ASN A 482 -11.13 -18.90 12.81
N ALA A 483 -9.84 -18.88 13.19
CA ALA A 483 -9.34 -18.08 14.32
C ALA A 483 -9.74 -16.59 14.25
N GLU A 484 -9.55 -15.94 13.09
CA GLU A 484 -9.82 -14.52 12.90
C GLU A 484 -11.28 -14.11 13.16
N PRO A 485 -12.30 -14.69 12.49
CA PRO A 485 -13.69 -14.29 12.73
C PRO A 485 -14.14 -14.62 14.16
N ASN A 486 -13.66 -15.72 14.76
CA ASN A 486 -14.02 -16.07 16.13
C ASN A 486 -13.41 -15.12 17.18
N LEU A 487 -12.16 -14.67 16.99
CA LEU A 487 -11.54 -13.66 17.84
C LEU A 487 -12.30 -12.33 17.76
N ARG A 488 -12.63 -11.90 16.54
CA ARG A 488 -13.33 -10.64 16.30
C ARG A 488 -14.73 -10.64 16.90
N ASP A 489 -15.50 -11.71 16.66
CA ASP A 489 -16.90 -11.80 17.11
C ASP A 489 -16.99 -12.01 18.63
N ALA A 490 -16.03 -12.71 19.23
CA ALA A 490 -15.90 -12.83 20.68
C ALA A 490 -15.56 -11.49 21.35
N ALA A 491 -14.62 -10.72 20.80
CA ALA A 491 -14.27 -9.40 21.31
C ALA A 491 -15.48 -8.45 21.30
N TYR A 492 -16.24 -8.44 20.20
CA TYR A 492 -17.41 -7.59 20.04
C TYR A 492 -18.57 -7.96 20.97
N SER A 493 -18.62 -9.20 21.45
CA SER A 493 -19.64 -9.68 22.40
C SER A 493 -19.44 -9.14 23.83
N ILE A 494 -18.35 -8.41 24.09
CA ILE A 494 -18.11 -7.74 25.38
C ILE A 494 -18.90 -6.44 25.43
N GLU A 495 -19.74 -6.28 26.45
CA GLU A 495 -20.57 -5.09 26.66
C GLU A 495 -19.76 -3.89 27.19
N ASP A 496 -18.72 -4.12 28.00
CA ASP A 496 -17.87 -3.04 28.51
C ASP A 496 -16.91 -2.52 27.42
N ALA A 497 -17.09 -1.26 27.03
CA ALA A 497 -16.37 -0.65 25.91
C ALA A 497 -14.84 -0.67 26.08
N ARG A 498 -14.34 -0.46 27.30
CA ARG A 498 -12.90 -0.45 27.59
C ARG A 498 -12.28 -1.84 27.52
N THR A 499 -13.00 -2.85 28.02
CA THR A 499 -12.58 -4.25 27.96
C THR A 499 -12.64 -4.78 26.53
N ARG A 500 -13.66 -4.37 25.76
CA ARG A 500 -13.77 -4.67 24.34
C ARG A 500 -12.63 -4.10 23.52
N GLU A 501 -12.27 -2.83 23.70
CA GLU A 501 -11.15 -2.22 22.97
C GLU A 501 -9.83 -2.98 23.21
N LYS A 502 -9.58 -3.39 24.46
CA LYS A 502 -8.45 -4.25 24.82
C LYS A 502 -8.53 -5.62 24.14
N ALA A 503 -9.71 -6.24 24.11
CA ALA A 503 -9.92 -7.53 23.46
C ALA A 503 -9.71 -7.43 21.94
N GLU A 504 -10.15 -6.35 21.29
CA GLU A 504 -9.93 -6.11 19.86
C GLU A 504 -8.46 -5.87 19.52
N ALA A 505 -7.73 -5.16 20.38
CA ALA A 505 -6.27 -5.01 20.24
C ALA A 505 -5.56 -6.37 20.35
N LEU A 506 -5.89 -7.16 21.38
CA LEU A 506 -5.35 -8.51 21.54
C LEU A 506 -5.70 -9.42 20.36
N ALA A 507 -6.92 -9.32 19.82
CA ALA A 507 -7.34 -10.09 18.64
C ALA A 507 -6.44 -9.79 17.43
N ARG A 508 -6.16 -8.51 17.16
CA ARG A 508 -5.25 -8.10 16.07
C ARG A 508 -3.84 -8.66 16.28
N ASP A 509 -3.31 -8.51 17.48
CA ASP A 509 -1.98 -9.03 17.82
C ASP A 509 -1.89 -10.55 17.68
N ILE A 510 -2.93 -11.29 18.09
CA ILE A 510 -2.98 -12.75 17.96
C ILE A 510 -2.98 -13.15 16.49
N ILE A 511 -3.75 -12.47 15.64
CA ILE A 511 -3.79 -12.76 14.19
C ILE A 511 -2.42 -12.55 13.56
N GLU A 512 -1.74 -11.44 13.88
CA GLU A 512 -0.38 -11.15 13.41
C GLU A 512 0.63 -12.21 13.91
N CYS A 513 0.52 -12.61 15.17
CA CYS A 513 1.36 -13.68 15.73
C CYS A 513 1.10 -15.02 15.02
N LEU A 514 -0.16 -15.37 14.72
CA LEU A 514 -0.51 -16.60 13.99
C LEU A 514 0.04 -16.58 12.55
N ASP A 515 -0.05 -15.45 11.85
CA ASP A 515 0.48 -15.31 10.50
C ASP A 515 2.01 -15.36 10.44
N SER A 516 2.68 -14.98 11.52
CA SER A 516 4.14 -15.08 11.64
C SER A 516 4.66 -16.47 12.00
N ILE A 517 3.79 -17.44 12.36
CA ILE A 517 4.24 -18.82 12.65
C ILE A 517 4.76 -19.51 11.38
N ASP A 518 4.07 -19.32 10.24
CA ASP A 518 4.60 -19.79 8.96
C ASP A 518 5.63 -18.79 8.45
N TYR A 519 6.88 -19.01 8.87
CA TYR A 519 8.00 -18.20 8.45
C TYR A 519 8.11 -18.05 6.92
N ASN A 520 7.78 -19.10 6.16
CA ASN A 520 7.88 -19.08 4.70
C ASN A 520 6.80 -18.19 4.07
N LYS A 521 5.60 -18.18 4.65
CA LYS A 521 4.49 -17.29 4.27
C LYS A 521 4.73 -15.84 4.74
N TYR A 522 5.37 -15.66 5.91
CA TYR A 522 5.57 -14.35 6.53
C TYR A 522 6.73 -13.56 5.93
N PHE A 523 7.84 -14.21 5.53
CA PHE A 523 9.00 -13.54 4.95
C PHE A 523 9.13 -13.65 3.42
N ASP A 524 8.28 -14.42 2.75
CA ASP A 524 8.18 -14.55 1.27
C ASP A 524 9.54 -14.68 0.55
N ALA A 525 10.51 -15.30 1.22
CA ALA A 525 11.92 -15.33 0.83
C ALA A 525 12.65 -16.47 1.55
N MET A 526 12.72 -17.64 0.92
CA MET A 526 13.86 -18.59 0.89
C MET A 526 13.40 -20.01 0.54
N GLY A 527 14.25 -20.73 -0.22
CA GLY A 527 13.95 -22.03 -0.86
C GLY A 527 13.41 -23.15 0.04
N ARG A 528 13.10 -24.29 -0.59
CA ARG A 528 12.34 -25.41 0.01
C ARG A 528 12.79 -25.81 1.43
N PRO A 529 11.87 -26.17 2.34
CA PRO A 529 12.23 -26.78 3.62
C PRO A 529 13.20 -27.94 3.43
N GLY A 530 14.25 -28.02 4.27
CA GLY A 530 15.30 -29.05 4.16
C GLY A 530 16.41 -28.77 3.14
N SER A 531 16.33 -27.70 2.34
CA SER A 531 17.44 -27.28 1.45
C SER A 531 18.41 -26.29 2.11
N ARG A 532 18.32 -26.11 3.44
CA ARG A 532 18.93 -25.02 4.20
C ARG A 532 19.98 -25.59 5.16
N GLY A 533 21.08 -24.86 5.39
CA GLY A 533 22.10 -25.30 6.35
C GLY A 533 21.56 -25.30 7.79
N GLY A 534 22.02 -26.23 8.63
CA GLY A 534 21.45 -26.46 9.98
C GLY A 534 21.41 -25.25 10.93
N SER A 535 22.31 -24.26 10.78
CA SER A 535 22.28 -23.02 11.56
C SER A 535 21.13 -22.08 11.16
N GLN A 536 20.70 -22.09 9.89
CA GLN A 536 19.57 -21.28 9.42
C GLN A 536 18.25 -21.93 9.83
N GLU A 537 18.18 -23.26 9.75
CA GLU A 537 17.01 -24.03 10.19
C GLU A 537 16.66 -23.77 11.66
N LYS A 538 17.68 -23.78 12.53
CA LYS A 538 17.51 -23.47 13.96
C LYS A 538 16.95 -22.06 14.20
N GLN A 539 17.43 -21.06 13.45
CA GLN A 539 16.94 -19.68 13.59
C GLN A 539 15.45 -19.55 13.19
N PHE A 540 15.00 -20.33 12.21
CA PHE A 540 13.60 -20.35 11.78
C PHE A 540 12.69 -21.06 12.77
N SER A 541 13.13 -22.20 13.30
CA SER A 541 12.43 -22.87 14.39
C SER A 541 12.33 -21.95 15.61
N ASP A 542 13.41 -21.27 16.01
CA ASP A 542 13.41 -20.34 17.15
C ASP A 542 12.46 -19.15 16.94
N PHE A 543 12.40 -18.58 15.72
CA PHE A 543 11.47 -17.51 15.40
C PHE A 543 10.01 -17.98 15.48
N SER A 544 9.71 -19.11 14.84
CA SER A 544 8.36 -19.64 14.74
C SER A 544 7.86 -20.12 16.12
N ILE A 545 8.73 -20.69 16.96
CA ILE A 545 8.43 -21.02 18.36
C ILE A 545 8.07 -19.75 19.14
N ARG A 546 8.82 -18.65 18.98
CA ARG A 546 8.49 -17.38 19.65
C ARG A 546 7.11 -16.85 19.22
N ALA A 547 6.75 -16.96 17.95
CA ALA A 547 5.44 -16.57 17.45
C ALA A 547 4.31 -17.44 18.01
N VAL A 548 4.54 -18.76 18.12
CA VAL A 548 3.61 -19.70 18.77
C VAL A 548 3.44 -19.36 20.26
N ASP A 549 4.54 -19.17 20.98
CA ASP A 549 4.53 -18.84 22.41
C ASP A 549 3.83 -17.48 22.67
N ALA A 550 4.09 -16.48 21.84
CA ALA A 550 3.40 -15.18 21.89
C ALA A 550 1.89 -15.33 21.62
N SER A 551 1.51 -16.14 20.64
CA SER A 551 0.10 -16.45 20.35
C SER A 551 -0.59 -17.11 21.55
N GLN A 552 0.08 -18.06 22.22
CA GLN A 552 -0.46 -18.74 23.40
C GLN A 552 -0.68 -17.77 24.57
N VAL A 553 0.30 -16.90 24.86
CA VAL A 553 0.20 -15.90 25.93
C VAL A 553 -0.93 -14.93 25.66
N LYS A 554 -0.97 -14.33 24.46
CA LYS A 554 -2.00 -13.35 24.09
C LYS A 554 -3.39 -13.96 24.04
N LEU A 555 -3.52 -15.21 23.56
CA LEU A 555 -4.80 -15.92 23.56
C LEU A 555 -5.29 -16.22 24.99
N LYS A 556 -4.37 -16.50 25.92
CA LYS A 556 -4.71 -16.65 27.34
C LYS A 556 -5.18 -15.32 27.95
N GLU A 557 -4.52 -14.21 27.62
CA GLU A 557 -4.95 -12.86 28.04
C GLU A 557 -6.31 -12.50 27.46
N PHE A 558 -6.54 -12.80 26.18
CA PHE A 558 -7.82 -12.58 25.51
C PHE A 558 -8.96 -13.36 26.17
N LEU A 559 -8.75 -14.66 26.46
CA LEU A 559 -9.75 -15.47 27.17
C LEU A 559 -9.96 -15.02 28.62
N ALA A 560 -8.99 -14.37 29.26
CA ALA A 560 -9.16 -13.81 30.60
C ALA A 560 -10.06 -12.57 30.63
N LEU A 561 -10.26 -11.91 29.48
CA LEU A 561 -11.22 -10.82 29.33
C LEU A 561 -12.67 -11.31 29.14
N MET A 562 -12.86 -12.62 28.91
CA MET A 562 -14.18 -13.23 28.68
C MET A 562 -14.83 -13.67 30.00
N PRO A 563 -16.18 -13.75 30.06
CA PRO A 563 -16.91 -14.28 31.22
C PRO A 563 -16.41 -15.69 31.58
N ARG A 564 -16.10 -15.90 32.86
CA ARG A 564 -15.45 -17.14 33.35
C ARG A 564 -16.30 -18.39 33.12
N ASP A 565 -17.61 -18.26 33.24
CA ASP A 565 -18.61 -19.29 32.97
C ASP A 565 -18.64 -19.67 31.48
N ALA A 566 -18.60 -18.69 30.59
CA ALA A 566 -18.55 -18.92 29.14
C ALA A 566 -17.25 -19.64 28.71
N VAL A 567 -16.11 -19.25 29.30
CA VAL A 567 -14.81 -19.91 29.04
C VAL A 567 -14.79 -21.33 29.62
N ALA A 568 -15.37 -21.55 30.81
CA ALA A 568 -15.46 -22.88 31.41
C ALA A 568 -16.32 -23.83 30.56
N ALA A 569 -17.49 -23.37 30.11
CA ALA A 569 -18.36 -24.14 29.21
C ALA A 569 -17.67 -24.44 27.86
N ALA A 570 -16.95 -23.47 27.31
CA ALA A 570 -16.18 -23.69 26.08
C ALA A 570 -15.06 -24.73 26.27
N ARG A 571 -14.39 -24.76 27.43
CA ARG A 571 -13.36 -25.76 27.75
C ARG A 571 -13.92 -27.17 27.85
N GLU A 572 -15.06 -27.34 28.52
CA GLU A 572 -15.74 -28.64 28.65
C GLU A 572 -16.14 -29.21 27.27
N GLN A 573 -16.67 -28.36 26.38
CA GLN A 573 -17.04 -28.78 25.02
C GLN A 573 -15.84 -28.95 24.08
N ALA A 574 -14.73 -28.24 24.32
CA ALA A 574 -13.51 -28.38 23.53
C ALA A 574 -12.78 -29.71 23.80
N THR A 575 -12.97 -30.33 24.97
CA THR A 575 -12.37 -31.63 25.34
C THR A 575 -13.08 -32.85 24.77
N VAL A 576 -14.25 -32.68 24.14
CA VAL A 576 -14.96 -33.77 23.46
C VAL A 576 -14.38 -33.91 22.05
N PRO A 577 -13.79 -35.06 21.66
CA PRO A 577 -13.36 -35.28 20.29
C PRO A 577 -14.57 -35.19 19.36
N MET A 578 -14.46 -34.39 18.28
CA MET A 578 -15.46 -34.38 17.20
C MET A 578 -15.25 -35.52 16.23
#